data_AF-A0A3B0XPA3-F1
#
_entry.id   AF-A0A3B0XPA3-F1
#
_cell.length_a   1.000
_cell.length_b   1.000
_cell.length_c   1.000
_cell.angle_alpha   90.00
_cell.angle_beta   90.00
_cell.angle_gamma   90.00
#
_symmetry.space_group_name_H-M   'P 1'
#
loop_
_entity.id
_entity.type
_entity.pdbx_description
1 polymer ?
#
loop_
_entity_poly.entity_id
_entity_poly.type
_entity_poly.pdbx_seq_one_letter_code
_entity_poly.pdbx_strand_id
1 'polypeptide(L)' 'MPRANRHFLQGHVWHITHRCHKKEFLLKFIKDKKRWRHWLFESKKRYGLSVLNI' A
#
# COMPACT_ATOMS: atom_id res chain seq x y z
N MET A 1 19.35 -0.54 2.60
CA MET A 1 18.13 0.25 2.90
C MET A 1 17.82 0.07 4.37
N PRO A 2 17.71 1.12 5.19
CA PRO A 2 17.57 0.95 6.64
C PRO A 2 16.21 0.30 6.90
N ARG A 3 16.23 -1.00 7.14
CA ARG A 3 15.04 -1.86 7.29
C ARG A 3 14.30 -1.61 8.61
N ALA A 4 14.94 -0.90 9.54
CA ALA A 4 14.51 -0.73 10.93
C ALA A 4 14.10 0.71 11.30
N ASN A 5 14.65 1.74 10.64
CA ASN A 5 14.31 3.13 10.95
C ASN A 5 13.26 3.64 9.95
N ARG A 6 11.98 3.50 10.31
CA ARG A 6 10.89 4.16 9.60
C ARG A 6 10.98 5.66 9.91
N HIS A 7 11.63 6.42 9.04
CA HIS A 7 11.61 7.87 9.10
C HIS A 7 10.24 8.34 8.58
N PHE A 8 9.59 9.26 9.30
CA PHE A 8 8.37 9.92 8.82
C PHE A 8 8.66 11.41 8.77
N LEU A 9 9.10 11.86 7.60
CA LEU A 9 9.43 13.25 7.32
C LEU A 9 8.33 13.86 6.46
N GLN A 10 7.86 15.04 6.84
CA GLN A 10 6.85 15.79 6.09
C GLN A 10 7.39 16.18 4.70
N GLY A 11 6.51 16.26 3.69
CA GLY A 11 6.86 16.67 2.33
C GLY A 11 7.58 15.61 1.49
N HIS A 12 7.84 14.42 2.03
CA HIS A 12 8.53 13.35 1.31
C HIS A 12 7.56 12.36 0.67
N VAL A 13 7.99 11.78 -0.45
CA VAL A 13 7.27 10.72 -1.16
C VAL A 13 7.81 9.36 -0.72
N TRP A 14 6.90 8.41 -0.49
CA TRP A 14 7.23 7.07 -0.02
C TRP A 14 6.80 6.02 -1.03
N HIS A 15 7.71 5.13 -1.43
CA HIS A 15 7.38 3.94 -2.19
C HIS A 15 7.11 2.77 -1.24
N ILE A 16 5.84 2.37 -1.13
CA ILE A 16 5.40 1.29 -0.25
C ILE A 16 5.27 0.02 -1.08
N THR A 17 6.03 -1.01 -0.72
CA THR A 17 5.90 -2.35 -1.31
C THR A 17 5.40 -3.33 -0.24
N HIS A 18 4.45 -4.18 -0.63
CA HIS A 18 3.90 -5.22 0.24
C HIS A 18 4.00 -6.58 -0.46
N ARG A 19 4.37 -7.62 0.29
CA ARG A 19 4.38 -9.01 -0.17
C ARG A 19 3.30 -9.77 0.56
N CYS A 20 2.59 -10.63 -0.15
CA CYS A 20 1.65 -11.54 0.50
C CYS A 20 2.41 -12.45 1.49
N HIS A 21 1.74 -12.75 2.60
CA HIS A 21 2.28 -13.63 3.63
C HIS A 21 2.58 -15.02 3.04
N LYS A 22 3.56 -15.74 3.59
CA LYS A 22 3.98 -17.09 3.11
C LYS A 22 4.33 -17.19 1.61
N LYS A 23 4.56 -16.08 0.91
CA LYS A 23 4.71 -16.03 -0.56
C LYS A 23 3.47 -16.56 -1.31
N GLU A 24 2.31 -16.57 -0.66
CA GLU A 24 1.05 -16.99 -1.29
C GLU A 24 0.60 -15.95 -2.31
N PHE A 25 -0.03 -16.38 -3.40
CA PHE A 25 -0.48 -15.46 -4.44
C PHE A 25 -1.93 -15.01 -4.18
N LEU A 26 -2.17 -14.36 -3.04
CA LEU A 26 -3.53 -13.99 -2.57
C LEU A 26 -4.25 -12.95 -3.45
N LEU A 27 -3.51 -12.25 -4.31
CA LEU A 27 -4.07 -11.31 -5.28
C LEU A 27 -4.15 -11.92 -6.69
N LYS A 28 -4.24 -13.26 -6.81
CA LYS A 28 -4.34 -13.94 -8.11
C LYS A 28 -5.62 -13.56 -8.86
N PHE A 29 -6.75 -13.62 -8.17
CA PHE A 29 -8.07 -13.44 -8.78
C PHE A 29 -8.50 -11.97 -8.80
N ILE A 30 -9.33 -11.63 -9.79
CA ILE A 30 -9.83 -10.26 -9.98
C ILE A 30 -10.65 -9.79 -8.77
N LYS A 31 -11.42 -10.70 -8.14
CA LYS A 31 -12.22 -10.39 -6.94
C LYS A 31 -11.35 -9.85 -5.80
N ASP A 32 -10.21 -10.51 -5.54
CA ASP A 32 -9.29 -10.12 -4.47
C ASP A 32 -8.58 -8.81 -4.81
N LYS A 33 -8.13 -8.64 -6.06
CA LYS A 33 -7.55 -7.38 -6.55
C LYS A 33 -8.53 -6.19 -6.41
N LYS A 34 -9.83 -6.41 -6.67
CA LYS A 34 -10.87 -5.39 -6.52
C LYS A 34 -11.08 -5.03 -5.04
N ARG A 35 -11.17 -6.03 -4.16
CA ARG A 35 -11.32 -5.82 -2.72
C ARG A 35 -10.12 -5.09 -2.12
N TRP A 36 -8.91 -5.43 -2.56
CA TRP A 36 -7.68 -4.76 -2.14
C TRP A 36 -7.65 -3.29 -2.56
N ARG A 37 -7.99 -2.98 -3.83
CA ARG A 37 -8.11 -1.60 -4.32
C ARG A 37 -9.18 -0.79 -3.58
N HIS A 38 -10.31 -1.40 -3.25
CA HIS A 38 -11.34 -0.75 -2.44
C HIS A 38 -10.80 -0.31 -1.07
N TRP A 39 -10.09 -1.20 -0.36
CA TRP A 39 -9.50 -0.84 0.94
C TRP A 39 -8.38 0.20 0.84
N LEU A 40 -7.59 0.20 -0.24
CA LEU A 40 -6.63 1.28 -0.51
C LEU A 40 -7.35 2.63 -0.66
N PHE A 41 -8.47 2.65 -1.37
CA PHE A 41 -9.26 3.87 -1.57
C PHE A 41 -9.87 4.37 -0.26
N GLU A 42 -10.44 3.49 0.55
CA GLU A 42 -10.96 3.86 1.88
C GLU A 42 -9.85 4.38 2.80
N SER A 43 -8.66 3.78 2.75
CA SER A 43 -7.50 4.25 3.52
C SER A 43 -7.03 5.63 3.06
N LYS A 44 -6.99 5.87 1.74
CA LYS A 44 -6.68 7.18 1.16
C LYS A 44 -7.59 8.27 1.73
N LYS A 45 -8.91 8.02 1.74
CA LYS A 45 -9.91 8.95 2.29
C LYS A 45 -9.72 9.18 3.78
N ARG A 46 -9.58 8.09 4.55
CA ARG A 46 -9.48 8.15 6.02
C ARG A 46 -8.25 8.92 6.51
N TYR A 47 -7.13 8.78 5.80
CA TYR A 47 -5.85 9.35 6.23
C TYR A 47 -5.39 10.55 5.39
N GLY A 48 -6.21 11.03 4.45
CA GLY A 48 -5.87 12.19 3.60
C GLY A 48 -4.63 11.97 2.72
N LEU A 49 -4.35 10.73 2.32
CA LEU A 49 -3.12 10.39 1.59
C LEU A 49 -3.22 10.84 0.12
N SER A 50 -2.09 11.30 -0.43
CA SER A 50 -1.93 11.47 -1.87
C SER A 50 -1.28 10.23 -2.48
N VAL A 51 -1.98 9.57 -3.40
CA VAL A 51 -1.45 8.44 -4.17
C VAL A 51 -0.96 8.99 -5.50
N LEU A 52 0.34 8.88 -5.73
CA LEU A 52 0.98 9.34 -6.95
C LEU A 52 1.07 8.17 -7.95
N ASN A 53 0.87 8.43 -9.24
CA ASN A 53 0.95 7.46 -10.34
C ASN A 53 0.01 6.25 -10.15
N ILE A 54 -1.28 6.44 -10.42
CA ILE A 54 -2.31 5.38 -10.39
C ILE A 54 -2.47 4.69 -11.74
#